data_AF-A0A9E2YY11-F1
#
_entry.id   AF-A0A9E2YY11-F1
#
_cell.length_a   1.000
_cell.length_b   1.000
_cell.length_c   1.000
_cell.angle_alpha   90.00
_cell.angle_beta   90.00
_cell.angle_gamma   90.00
#
_symmetry.space_group_name_H-M   'P 1'
#
loop_
_entity.id
_entity.type
_entity.pdbx_description
1 polymer ?
#
loop_
_entity_poly.entity_id
_entity_poly.type
_entity_poly.pdbx_seq_one_letter_code
_entity_poly.pdbx_strand_id
1 'polypeptide(L)'
;MNNVAPRLGMAIGLGKTVVRASGGTFYDPFQTDVYRRALLNNGSPQYFAISLLANQPFAPSFPNVLPTSIQGLPAITQDITTVSPDFATLYSGNANVSVSRELSADLAVTATYLFTRGNRLPVYRNINLVPSG
;
A
#
# COMPACT_ATOMS: atom_id res chain seq x y z
N MET A 1 7.03 16.38 -2.40
CA MET A 1 5.70 16.92 -2.07
C MET A 1 5.21 17.71 -3.27
N ASN A 2 4.40 17.11 -4.16
CA ASN A 2 3.80 17.82 -5.31
C ASN A 2 2.59 17.04 -5.89
N ASN A 3 1.77 16.46 -5.02
CA ASN A 3 0.64 15.62 -5.44
C ASN A 3 -0.62 16.50 -5.54
N VAL A 4 -0.91 17.01 -6.74
CA VAL A 4 -2.16 17.73 -7.01
C VAL A 4 -3.21 16.71 -7.42
N ALA A 5 -4.33 16.67 -6.69
CA ALA A 5 -5.41 15.72 -6.89
C ALA A 5 -6.66 16.44 -7.42
N PRO A 6 -6.70 16.81 -8.72
CA PRO A 6 -7.83 17.53 -9.28
C PRO A 6 -9.06 16.62 -9.29
N ARG A 7 -10.21 17.25 -9.04
CA ARG A 7 -11.52 16.61 -9.05
C ARG A 7 -12.51 17.58 -9.67
N LEU A 8 -13.27 17.10 -10.64
CA LEU A 8 -14.25 17.87 -11.37
C LEU A 8 -15.56 17.08 -11.41
N GLY A 9 -16.67 17.80 -11.28
CA GLY A 9 -18.00 17.24 -11.45
C GLY A 9 -18.88 18.22 -12.22
N MET A 10 -19.79 17.68 -13.00
CA MET A 10 -20.80 18.44 -13.72
C MET A 10 -22.14 17.72 -13.70
N ALA A 11 -23.21 18.49 -13.69
CA ALA A 11 -24.58 18.00 -13.79
C ALA A 11 -25.38 18.90 -14.73
N ILE A 12 -26.15 18.29 -15.61
CA ILE A 12 -26.98 18.98 -16.59
C ILE A 12 -28.38 18.37 -16.57
N GLY A 13 -29.39 19.23 -16.43
CA GLY A 13 -30.80 18.87 -16.55
C GLY A 13 -31.33 19.16 -17.95
N LEU A 14 -32.06 18.22 -18.52
CA LEU A 14 -32.70 18.28 -19.83
C LEU A 14 -34.15 17.79 -19.68
N GLY A 15 -35.02 18.67 -19.18
CA GLY A 15 -36.40 18.34 -18.84
C GLY A 15 -36.48 17.31 -17.72
N LYS A 16 -37.07 16.14 -18.00
CA LYS A 16 -37.22 15.02 -17.06
C LYS A 16 -35.96 14.17 -16.87
N THR A 17 -34.88 14.51 -17.57
CA THR A 17 -33.62 13.75 -17.54
C THR A 17 -32.51 14.59 -16.93
N VAL A 18 -31.71 14.01 -16.06
CA VAL A 18 -30.51 14.61 -15.46
C VAL A 18 -29.33 13.72 -15.75
N VAL A 19 -28.28 14.31 -16.33
CA VAL A 19 -27.00 13.65 -16.53
C VAL A 19 -26.00 14.23 -15.54
N ARG A 20 -25.30 13.36 -14.81
CA ARG A 20 -24.19 13.77 -13.93
C ARG A 20 -22.95 13.02 -14.35
N ALA A 21 -21.83 13.73 -14.39
CA ALA A 21 -20.53 13.13 -14.62
C ALA A 21 -19.54 13.71 -13.62
N SER A 22 -18.65 12.89 -13.08
CA SER A 22 -17.58 13.34 -12.21
C SER A 22 -16.34 12.50 -12.41
N GLY A 23 -15.19 13.07 -12.09
CA GLY A 23 -13.93 12.36 -12.12
C GLY A 23 -12.87 13.05 -11.29
N GLY A 24 -11.92 12.28 -10.80
CA GLY A 24 -10.84 12.83 -9.99
C GLY A 24 -9.71 11.84 -9.75
N THR A 25 -8.60 12.40 -9.30
CA THR A 25 -7.43 11.63 -8.84
C THR A 25 -7.41 11.59 -7.33
N PHE A 26 -7.13 10.43 -6.76
CA PHE A 26 -7.08 10.19 -5.32
C PHE A 26 -5.76 9.54 -4.98
N TYR A 27 -4.93 10.21 -4.18
CA TYR A 27 -3.66 9.67 -3.71
C TYR A 27 -3.90 8.88 -2.43
N ASP A 28 -3.29 7.71 -2.33
CA ASP A 28 -3.28 6.93 -1.10
C ASP A 28 -2.12 7.36 -0.20
N PRO A 29 -2.32 7.41 1.14
CA PRO A 29 -1.22 7.57 2.06
C PRO A 29 -0.27 6.38 1.92
N PHE A 30 1.02 6.64 2.04
CA PHE A 30 2.03 5.58 1.99
C PHE A 30 1.78 4.56 3.10
N GLN A 31 1.92 3.28 2.76
CA GLN A 31 1.79 2.21 3.74
C GLN A 31 2.97 2.28 4.74
N THR A 32 2.69 2.74 5.95
CA THR A 32 3.68 2.99 7.01
C THR A 32 4.54 1.76 7.31
N ASP A 33 3.97 0.56 7.13
CA ASP A 33 4.67 -0.71 7.34
C ASP A 33 5.85 -0.93 6.40
N VAL A 34 5.76 -0.48 5.14
CA VAL A 34 6.84 -0.63 4.15
C VAL A 34 8.06 0.20 4.57
N TYR A 35 7.83 1.43 5.00
CA TYR A 35 8.89 2.32 5.50
C TYR A 35 9.46 1.81 6.83
N ARG A 36 8.61 1.35 7.75
CA ARG A 36 9.04 0.76 9.00
C ARG A 36 9.96 -0.43 8.76
N ARG A 37 9.61 -1.33 7.84
CA ARG A 37 10.47 -2.46 7.45
C ARG A 37 11.78 -2.02 6.82
N ALA A 38 11.77 -1.02 5.94
CA ALA A 38 12.99 -0.48 5.36
C ALA A 38 13.90 0.22 6.38
N LEU A 39 13.33 0.85 7.42
CA LEU A 39 14.08 1.47 8.51
C LEU A 39 14.67 0.44 9.48
N LEU A 40 13.92 -0.61 9.81
CA LEU A 40 14.34 -1.63 10.76
C LEU A 40 15.27 -2.67 10.11
N ASN A 41 15.02 -3.04 8.85
CA ASN A 41 15.80 -4.03 8.10
C ASN A 41 16.75 -3.35 7.10
N ASN A 42 17.55 -2.39 7.57
CA ASN A 42 18.51 -1.63 6.75
C ASN A 42 19.95 -2.16 6.83
N GLY A 43 20.16 -3.33 7.42
CA GLY A 43 21.50 -3.91 7.67
C GLY A 43 22.20 -3.38 8.93
N SER A 44 21.58 -2.48 9.70
CA SER A 44 22.02 -2.14 11.05
C SER A 44 21.68 -3.26 12.03
N PRO A 45 22.59 -3.68 12.93
CA PRO A 45 22.32 -4.70 13.94
C PRO A 45 21.40 -4.20 15.07
N GLN A 46 20.75 -3.04 14.91
CA GLN A 46 19.84 -2.49 15.91
C GLN A 46 18.50 -3.24 15.97
N TYR A 47 18.06 -3.81 14.85
CA TYR A 47 16.87 -4.66 14.77
C TYR A 47 17.18 -5.89 13.93
N PHE A 48 17.05 -7.08 14.53
CA PHE A 48 17.32 -8.34 13.86
C PHE A 48 16.44 -9.45 14.43
N ALA A 49 16.11 -10.42 13.59
CA ALA A 49 15.45 -11.64 14.02
C ALA A 49 16.49 -12.76 14.11
N ILE A 50 16.47 -13.49 15.22
CA ILE A 50 17.17 -14.77 15.34
C ILE A 50 16.18 -15.83 15.82
N SER A 51 16.35 -17.04 15.30
CA SER A 51 15.65 -18.22 15.78
C SER A 51 16.67 -19.15 16.42
N LEU A 52 16.52 -19.40 17.71
CA LEU A 52 17.36 -20.33 18.47
C LEU A 52 16.47 -21.47 18.98
N LEU A 53 16.95 -22.70 18.85
CA LEU A 53 16.34 -23.83 19.54
C LEU A 53 16.82 -23.82 21.01
N ALA A 54 16.01 -24.37 21.92
CA ALA A 54 16.29 -24.35 23.36
C ALA A 54 17.64 -25.00 23.76
N ASN A 55 18.21 -25.84 22.90
CA ASN A 55 19.49 -26.52 23.11
C ASN A 55 20.68 -25.85 22.41
N GLN A 56 20.47 -24.70 21.75
CA GLN A 56 21.54 -23.98 21.05
C GLN A 56 22.32 -23.08 22.01
N PRO A 57 23.64 -22.87 21.79
CA PRO A 57 24.39 -21.83 22.47
C PRO A 57 23.67 -20.48 22.38
N PHE A 58 23.77 -19.66 23.43
CA PHE A 58 23.15 -18.33 23.54
C PHE A 58 21.61 -18.31 23.68
N ALA A 59 20.93 -19.47 23.65
CA ALA A 59 19.50 -19.55 23.95
C ALA A 59 19.26 -19.33 25.46
N PRO A 60 18.47 -18.32 25.87
CA PRO A 60 18.17 -18.11 27.29
C PRO A 60 17.26 -19.23 27.81
N SER A 61 17.53 -19.71 29.03
CA SER A 61 16.63 -20.63 29.71
C SER A 61 15.34 -19.91 30.11
N PHE A 62 14.18 -20.50 29.83
CA PHE A 62 12.91 -19.96 30.29
C PHE A 62 12.95 -19.74 31.82
N PRO A 63 12.50 -18.58 32.34
CA PRO A 63 11.74 -17.51 31.70
C PRO A 63 12.58 -16.33 31.17
N ASN A 64 13.90 -16.47 31.08
CA ASN A 64 14.78 -15.39 30.66
C ASN A 64 14.57 -15.03 29.19
N VAL A 65 14.65 -13.74 28.88
CA VAL A 65 14.56 -13.22 27.50
C VAL A 65 15.95 -13.04 26.90
N LEU A 66 15.99 -12.90 25.57
CA LEU A 66 17.23 -12.68 24.85
C LEU A 66 17.84 -11.31 25.24
N PRO A 67 19.12 -11.24 25.65
CA PRO A 67 19.75 -9.97 25.98
C PRO A 67 19.97 -9.15 24.70
N THR A 68 19.96 -7.81 24.83
CA THR A 68 20.10 -6.86 23.71
C THR A 68 21.48 -6.88 23.03
N SER A 69 22.47 -7.51 23.66
CA SER A 69 23.80 -7.75 23.10
C SER A 69 24.32 -9.11 23.54
N ILE A 70 24.65 -9.98 22.59
CA ILE A 70 25.27 -11.28 22.84
C ILE A 70 26.68 -11.24 22.26
N GLN A 71 27.70 -11.21 23.12
CA GLN A 71 29.08 -11.34 22.67
C GLN A 71 29.31 -12.72 22.03
N GLY A 72 29.95 -12.74 20.86
CA GLY A 72 30.31 -13.98 20.17
C GLY A 72 29.22 -14.57 19.27
N LEU A 73 28.08 -13.90 19.11
CA LEU A 73 27.08 -14.30 18.12
C LEU A 73 27.66 -14.13 16.71
N PRO A 74 27.65 -15.18 15.85
CA PRO A 74 28.11 -15.04 14.48
C PRO A 74 27.28 -14.00 13.73
N ALA A 75 27.87 -13.37 12.71
CA ALA A 75 27.19 -12.37 11.89
C ALA A 75 25.89 -12.96 11.33
N ILE A 76 24.76 -12.38 11.74
CA ILE A 76 23.44 -12.83 11.31
C ILE A 76 23.26 -12.35 9.87
N THR A 77 22.96 -13.27 8.96
CA THR A 77 22.52 -12.91 7.60
C THR A 77 21.16 -12.22 7.72
N GLN A 78 21.13 -10.93 7.43
CA GLN A 78 19.91 -10.13 7.46
C GLN A 78 19.40 -9.90 6.05
N ASP A 79 18.10 -10.08 5.86
CA ASP A 79 17.42 -9.61 4.65
C ASP A 79 17.32 -8.09 4.71
N ILE A 80 17.97 -7.41 3.77
CA ILE A 80 17.88 -5.96 3.64
C ILE A 80 16.65 -5.62 2.81
N THR A 81 15.76 -4.82 3.39
CA THR A 81 14.61 -4.25 2.66
C THR A 81 14.88 -2.78 2.41
N THR A 82 14.79 -2.34 1.15
CA THR A 82 14.97 -0.94 0.79
C THR A 82 13.77 -0.42 -0.02
N VAL A 83 13.57 0.88 0.02
CA VAL A 83 12.59 1.57 -0.82
C VAL A 83 13.30 2.02 -2.09
N SER A 84 12.72 1.74 -3.26
CA SER A 84 13.27 2.20 -4.52
C SER A 84 13.42 3.73 -4.52
N PRO A 85 14.52 4.30 -5.05
CA PRO A 85 14.65 5.75 -5.23
C PRO A 85 13.51 6.34 -6.08
N ASP A 86 12.97 5.55 -7.02
CA ASP A 86 11.88 5.95 -7.93
C ASP A 86 10.48 5.68 -7.34
N PHE A 87 10.40 5.41 -6.03
CA PHE A 87 9.13 5.09 -5.38
C PHE A 87 8.19 6.31 -5.41
N ALA A 88 7.04 6.14 -6.04
CA ALA A 88 6.04 7.18 -6.23
C ALA A 88 4.74 6.80 -5.51
N THR A 89 4.01 7.81 -5.05
CA THR A 89 2.74 7.62 -4.34
C THR A 89 1.73 6.90 -5.23
N LEU A 90 1.09 5.87 -4.68
CA LEU A 90 -0.09 5.22 -5.24
C LEU A 90 -1.18 6.27 -5.46
N TYR A 91 -1.79 6.23 -6.64
CA TYR A 91 -2.99 7.02 -6.90
C TYR A 91 -4.00 6.21 -7.69
N SER A 92 -5.27 6.53 -7.50
CA SER A 92 -6.37 6.03 -8.30
C SER A 92 -7.04 7.16 -9.07
N GLY A 93 -7.33 6.90 -10.34
CA GLY A 93 -8.25 7.73 -11.12
C GLY A 93 -9.64 7.13 -11.03
N ASN A 94 -10.63 7.93 -10.62
CA ASN A 94 -12.03 7.52 -10.61
C ASN A 94 -12.83 8.38 -11.59
N ALA A 95 -13.75 7.76 -12.32
CA ALA A 95 -14.72 8.42 -13.18
C ALA A 95 -16.11 7.81 -12.94
N ASN A 96 -17.13 8.66 -12.93
CA ASN A 96 -18.52 8.30 -12.72
C ASN A 96 -19.37 9.03 -13.75
N VAL A 97 -20.33 8.32 -14.34
CA VAL A 97 -21.38 8.90 -15.17
C VAL A 97 -22.71 8.30 -14.74
N SER A 98 -23.70 9.14 -14.48
CA SER A 98 -25.06 8.72 -14.16
C SER A 98 -26.07 9.46 -15.03
N VAL A 99 -27.09 8.74 -15.47
CA VAL A 99 -28.25 9.29 -16.18
C VAL A 99 -29.49 8.90 -15.40
N SER A 100 -30.19 9.89 -14.89
CA SER A 100 -31.46 9.73 -14.19
C SER A 100 -32.58 10.27 -15.08
N ARG A 101 -33.67 9.53 -15.24
CA ARG A 101 -34.86 9.98 -15.95
C ARG A 101 -36.12 9.67 -15.16
N GLU A 102 -36.98 10.67 -15.01
CA GLU A 102 -38.35 10.49 -14.53
C GLU A 102 -39.20 9.88 -15.68
N LEU A 103 -39.86 8.76 -15.38
CA LEU A 103 -40.74 8.04 -16.30
C LEU A 103 -42.23 8.37 -16.04
N SER A 104 -42.60 8.52 -14.77
CA SER A 104 -43.93 8.94 -14.31
C SER A 104 -43.78 9.85 -13.09
N ALA A 105 -44.85 10.50 -12.64
CA ALA A 105 -44.83 11.39 -11.46
C ALA A 105 -44.21 10.74 -10.22
N ASP A 106 -44.35 9.42 -10.08
CA ASP A 106 -43.88 8.65 -8.92
C ASP A 106 -42.78 7.62 -9.28
N LEU A 107 -42.24 7.66 -10.50
CA LEU A 107 -41.24 6.69 -10.95
C LEU A 107 -40.09 7.34 -11.70
N ALA A 108 -38.87 7.10 -11.23
CA ALA A 108 -37.64 7.46 -11.93
C ALA A 108 -36.68 6.28 -12.02
N VAL A 109 -35.92 6.22 -13.10
CA VAL A 109 -34.88 5.22 -13.32
C VAL A 109 -33.54 5.92 -13.44
N THR A 110 -32.52 5.37 -12.79
CA THR A 110 -31.14 5.85 -12.89
C THR A 110 -30.23 4.72 -13.31
N ALA A 111 -29.42 4.97 -14.33
CA ALA A 111 -28.31 4.11 -14.72
C ALA A 111 -27.00 4.82 -14.41
N THR A 112 -26.07 4.10 -13.76
CA THR A 112 -24.77 4.65 -13.36
C THR A 112 -23.65 3.73 -13.82
N TYR A 113 -22.63 4.31 -14.42
CA TYR A 113 -21.39 3.66 -14.77
C TYR A 113 -20.24 4.24 -13.93
N LEU A 114 -19.43 3.36 -13.35
CA LEU A 114 -18.26 3.72 -12.55
C LEU A 114 -17.02 3.06 -13.14
N PHE A 115 -15.94 3.83 -13.21
CA PHE A 115 -14.64 3.36 -13.65
C PHE A 115 -13.57 3.79 -12.63
N THR A 116 -12.75 2.83 -12.23
CA THR A 116 -11.63 3.05 -11.31
C THR A 116 -10.37 2.41 -11.90
N ARG A 117 -9.27 3.17 -11.91
CA ARG A 117 -7.95 2.67 -12.29
C ARG A 117 -6.94 2.99 -11.19
N GLY A 118 -6.31 1.96 -10.64
CA GLY A 118 -5.16 2.10 -9.75
C GLY A 118 -3.86 2.18 -10.53
N ASN A 119 -2.96 3.09 -10.14
CA ASN A 119 -1.66 3.30 -10.78
C ASN A 119 -0.55 3.29 -9.72
N ARG A 120 0.60 2.68 -10.03
CA ARG A 120 1.78 2.62 -9.14
C ARG A 120 1.49 1.89 -7.82
N LEU A 121 0.83 0.74 -7.94
CA LEU A 121 0.60 -0.18 -6.83
C LEU A 121 1.95 -0.63 -6.25
N PRO A 122 2.20 -0.45 -4.94
CA PRO A 122 3.43 -0.91 -4.31
C PRO A 122 3.58 -2.41 -4.45
N VAL A 123 4.77 -2.87 -4.87
CA VAL A 123 5.10 -4.28 -4.97
C VAL A 123 6.41 -4.56 -4.24
N TYR A 124 6.46 -5.69 -3.55
CA TYR A 124 7.71 -6.21 -3.00
C TYR A 124 8.41 -7.04 -4.07
N ARG A 125 9.68 -6.72 -4.34
CA ARG A 125 10.52 -7.47 -5.27
C ARG A 125 11.76 -7.96 -4.55
N ASN A 126 11.99 -9.27 -4.58
CA ASN A 126 13.26 -9.84 -4.13
C ASN A 126 14.30 -9.71 -5.26
N ILE A 127 15.40 -9.00 -4.97
CA ILE A 127 16.51 -8.78 -5.91
C ILE A 127 17.66 -9.77 -5.73
N ASN A 128 17.70 -10.50 -4.61
CA ASN A 128 18.73 -11.48 -4.26
C ASN A 128 18.17 -12.91 -4.34
N LEU A 129 17.29 -13.18 -5.30
CA LEU A 129 16.75 -14.52 -5.48
C LEU A 129 17.85 -15.41 -6.07
N VAL A 130 18.34 -16.37 -5.28
CA VAL A 130 19.26 -17.39 -5.78
C VAL A 130 18.47 -18.28 -6.76
N PRO A 131 18.92 -18.46 -8.01
CA PRO A 131 18.24 -19.33 -8.97
C PRO A 131 18.16 -20.74 -8.41
N SER A 132 16.95 -21.26 -8.21
CA SER A 132 16.73 -22.68 -7.97
C SER A 132 16.69 -23.37 -9.34
N GLY A 133 17.86 -23.71 -9.85
CA GLY A 133 18.06 -24.65 -10.96
C GLY A 133 18.48 -26.00 -10.42
#